data_AF-A0A0G0DGN8-F1
#
_entry.id   AF-A0A0G0DGN8-F1
#
_cell.length_a   1.000
_cell.length_b   1.000
_cell.length_c   1.000
_cell.angle_alpha   90.00
_cell.angle_beta   90.00
_cell.angle_gamma   90.00
#
_symmetry.space_group_name_H-M   'P 1'
#
loop_
_entity.id
_entity.type
_entity.pdbx_description
1 polymer ?
#
loop_
_entity_poly.entity_id
_entity_poly.type
_entity_poly.pdbx_seq_one_letter_code
_entity_poly.pdbx_strand_id
1 'polypeptide(L)'
;MQEVARSSRVTPIYVFNTAFKLNNIARRVTRYLIVVAGLVLIVLGYVLYNYYNTDKSSLVINQPTGDFTCEDLYDEIENDIDNANYCNTDTDCEILMLGGWYVDFGCYHFINKDVDQEQFFRKMSIYKEKCSQVINECAPSPDAKCELNRCVPKGGNN
;
A
#
# COMPACT_ATOMS: atom_id res chain seq x y z
N MET A 1 -93.87 24.57 28.65
CA MET A 1 -92.84 24.44 29.70
C MET A 1 -91.71 23.60 29.12
N GLN A 2 -90.48 24.06 29.32
CA GLN A 2 -89.27 23.75 28.55
C GLN A 2 -88.80 22.29 28.71
N GLU A 3 -88.50 21.61 27.61
CA GLU A 3 -87.60 20.45 27.60
C GLU A 3 -86.22 20.88 27.10
N VAL A 4 -85.24 20.70 27.97
CA VAL A 4 -83.83 21.03 27.79
C VAL A 4 -83.13 19.83 27.15
N ALA A 5 -82.75 19.92 25.88
CA ALA A 5 -81.92 18.93 25.22
C ALA A 5 -80.43 19.14 25.60
N ARG A 6 -79.90 18.25 26.45
CA ARG A 6 -78.46 18.13 26.73
C ARG A 6 -77.78 17.36 25.60
N SER A 7 -76.94 18.06 24.83
CA SER A 7 -76.03 17.49 23.83
C SER A 7 -74.81 16.87 24.50
N SER A 8 -74.80 15.55 24.65
CA SER A 8 -73.61 14.77 25.01
C SER A 8 -72.65 14.66 23.83
N ARG A 9 -71.52 15.38 23.87
CA ARG A 9 -70.40 15.13 22.95
C ARG A 9 -69.73 13.81 23.33
N VAL A 10 -69.98 12.77 22.55
CA VAL A 10 -69.17 11.54 22.56
C VAL A 10 -67.91 11.82 21.75
N THR A 11 -66.76 11.94 22.42
CA THR A 11 -65.46 11.85 21.76
C THR A 11 -65.14 10.39 21.44
N PRO A 12 -64.78 10.03 20.20
CA PRO A 12 -64.45 8.65 19.85
C PRO A 12 -63.09 8.23 20.41
N ILE A 13 -63.08 7.13 21.17
CA ILE A 13 -61.94 6.46 21.81
C ILE A 13 -60.97 5.81 20.78
N TYR A 14 -61.25 5.92 19.49
CA TYR A 14 -60.55 5.18 18.43
C TYR A 14 -59.16 5.72 18.03
N VAL A 15 -58.74 6.90 18.49
CA VAL A 15 -57.48 7.52 18.04
C VAL A 15 -56.25 7.07 18.86
N PHE A 16 -56.44 6.47 20.05
CA PHE A 16 -55.32 6.15 20.95
C PHE A 16 -54.60 4.82 20.64
N ASN A 17 -55.18 3.92 19.84
CA ASN A 17 -54.65 2.56 19.68
C ASN A 17 -53.65 2.37 18.53
N THR A 18 -53.55 3.31 17.59
CA THR A 18 -52.62 3.22 16.44
C THR A 18 -51.22 3.75 16.77
N ALA A 19 -51.10 4.77 17.63
CA ALA A 19 -49.82 5.35 18.02
C ALA A 19 -48.93 4.39 18.85
N PHE A 20 -49.53 3.50 19.66
CA PHE A 20 -48.77 2.57 20.51
C PHE A 20 -48.14 1.41 19.72
N LYS A 21 -48.78 0.94 18.64
CA LYS A 21 -48.24 -0.13 17.78
C LYS A 21 -47.03 0.33 16.93
N LEU A 22 -47.02 1.58 16.48
CA LEU A 22 -45.90 2.15 15.70
C LEU A 22 -44.61 2.25 16.52
N ASN A 23 -44.68 2.56 17.82
CA ASN A 23 -43.52 2.68 18.69
C ASN A 23 -42.81 1.31 18.91
N ASN A 24 -43.57 0.22 19.04
CA ASN A 24 -43.00 -1.11 19.23
C ASN A 24 -42.38 -1.70 17.97
N ILE A 25 -42.94 -1.40 16.78
CA ILE A 25 -42.37 -1.81 15.49
C ILE A 25 -41.11 -0.99 15.20
N ALA A 26 -41.16 0.33 15.39
CA ALA A 26 -40.00 1.21 15.23
C ALA A 26 -38.82 0.76 16.10
N ARG A 27 -39.06 0.44 17.38
CA ARG A 27 -38.01 -0.09 18.28
C ARG A 27 -37.41 -1.42 17.81
N ARG A 28 -38.20 -2.30 17.19
CA ARG A 28 -37.69 -3.58 16.63
C ARG A 28 -36.83 -3.34 15.39
N VAL A 29 -37.26 -2.43 14.51
CA VAL A 29 -36.49 -2.04 13.32
C VAL A 29 -35.19 -1.35 13.71
N THR A 30 -35.22 -0.43 14.69
CA THR A 30 -34.01 0.24 15.18
C THR A 30 -33.01 -0.75 15.77
N ARG A 31 -33.47 -1.73 16.57
CA ARG A 31 -32.59 -2.78 17.11
C ARG A 31 -31.95 -3.61 16.01
N TYR A 32 -32.73 -3.98 14.99
CA TYR A 32 -32.22 -4.74 13.85
C TYR A 32 -31.16 -3.94 13.06
N LEU A 33 -31.42 -2.65 12.79
CA LEU A 33 -30.46 -1.78 12.10
C LEU A 33 -29.15 -1.62 12.85
N ILE A 34 -29.18 -1.50 14.18
CA ILE A 34 -27.96 -1.44 15.01
C ILE A 34 -27.15 -2.73 14.90
N VAL A 35 -27.82 -3.89 14.95
CA VAL A 35 -27.14 -5.19 14.82
C VAL A 35 -26.51 -5.34 13.43
N VAL A 36 -27.22 -4.97 12.36
CA VAL A 36 -26.70 -5.04 11.00
C VAL A 36 -25.53 -4.08 10.80
N ALA A 37 -25.63 -2.84 11.28
CA ALA A 37 -24.52 -1.87 11.20
C ALA A 37 -23.28 -2.35 11.96
N GLY A 38 -23.46 -2.97 13.13
CA GLY A 38 -22.36 -3.57 13.89
C GLY A 38 -21.67 -4.70 13.13
N LEU A 39 -22.43 -5.60 12.49
CA LEU A 39 -21.86 -6.68 11.68
C LEU A 39 -21.07 -6.15 10.49
N VAL A 40 -21.56 -5.10 9.81
CA VAL A 40 -20.84 -4.46 8.70
C VAL A 40 -19.50 -3.90 9.16
N LEU A 41 -19.46 -3.22 10.32
CA LEU A 41 -18.21 -2.68 10.87
C LEU A 41 -17.21 -3.78 11.24
N ILE A 42 -17.67 -4.91 11.79
CA ILE A 42 -16.82 -6.06 12.09
C ILE A 42 -16.20 -6.64 10.81
N VAL A 43 -17.01 -6.83 9.76
CA VAL A 43 -16.52 -7.34 8.47
C VAL A 43 -15.52 -6.37 7.85
N LEU A 44 -15.81 -5.06 7.84
CA LEU A 44 -14.88 -4.06 7.34
C LEU A 44 -13.56 -4.04 8.13
N GLY A 45 -13.64 -4.10 9.47
CA GLY A 45 -12.45 -4.19 10.31
C GLY A 45 -11.62 -5.44 10.03
N TYR A 46 -12.26 -6.58 9.82
CA TYR A 46 -11.59 -7.83 9.46
C TYR A 46 -10.89 -7.75 8.09
N VAL A 47 -11.55 -7.17 7.08
CA VAL A 47 -10.96 -6.95 5.75
C VAL A 47 -9.75 -6.02 5.83
N LEU A 48 -9.88 -4.89 6.55
CA LEU A 48 -8.78 -3.94 6.73
C LEU A 48 -7.60 -4.55 7.51
N TYR A 49 -7.88 -5.36 8.53
CA TYR A 49 -6.85 -6.06 9.29
C TYR A 49 -6.07 -7.06 8.42
N ASN A 50 -6.76 -7.83 7.59
CA ASN A 50 -6.11 -8.76 6.65
C ASN A 50 -5.32 -8.02 5.57
N TYR A 51 -5.85 -6.90 5.05
CA TYR A 51 -5.14 -6.06 4.10
C TYR A 51 -3.82 -5.54 4.70
N TYR A 52 -3.86 -4.99 5.92
CA TYR A 52 -2.66 -4.48 6.59
C TYR A 52 -1.63 -5.56 6.93
N ASN A 53 -2.07 -6.78 7.23
CA ASN A 53 -1.16 -7.88 7.54
C ASN A 53 -0.60 -8.60 6.32
N THR A 54 -1.16 -8.38 5.12
CA THR A 54 -0.70 -9.03 3.89
C THR A 54 0.62 -8.41 3.38
N ASP A 55 0.88 -7.13 3.65
CA ASP A 55 2.16 -6.47 3.33
C ASP A 55 3.33 -6.87 4.26
N LYS A 56 3.06 -7.66 5.31
CA LYS A 56 4.10 -8.32 6.10
C LYS A 56 4.33 -9.77 5.70
N SER A 57 3.94 -10.18 4.49
CA SER A 57 4.72 -11.22 3.83
C SER A 57 6.07 -10.62 3.50
N SER A 58 6.95 -10.63 4.52
CA SER A 58 8.37 -10.81 4.30
C SER A 58 8.49 -11.83 3.19
N LEU A 59 8.91 -11.37 2.01
CA LEU A 59 9.54 -12.20 1.01
C LEU A 59 10.48 -13.09 1.81
N VAL A 60 10.09 -14.35 1.96
CA VAL A 60 10.99 -15.40 2.42
C VAL A 60 11.97 -15.50 1.27
N ILE A 61 12.98 -14.61 1.28
CA ILE A 61 14.20 -14.85 0.55
C ILE A 61 14.64 -16.18 1.14
N ASN A 62 14.56 -17.22 0.34
CA ASN A 62 15.30 -18.44 0.59
C ASN A 62 16.74 -17.97 0.69
N GLN A 63 17.17 -17.65 1.91
CA GLN A 63 18.51 -17.19 2.21
C GLN A 63 19.38 -18.33 1.69
N PRO A 64 20.09 -18.12 0.59
CA PRO A 64 20.59 -19.25 -0.15
C PRO A 64 21.70 -19.82 0.74
N THR A 65 21.49 -21.05 1.22
CA THR A 65 22.34 -21.74 2.21
C THR A 65 23.66 -22.23 1.60
N GLY A 66 24.03 -21.69 0.45
CA GLY A 66 25.33 -21.85 -0.19
C GLY A 66 26.31 -20.81 0.32
N ASP A 67 27.58 -21.17 0.39
CA ASP A 67 28.66 -20.24 0.67
C ASP A 67 28.92 -19.42 -0.61
N PHE A 68 28.11 -18.39 -0.85
CA PHE A 68 28.27 -17.51 -2.02
C PHE A 68 29.56 -16.71 -1.90
N THR A 69 30.33 -16.72 -2.98
CA THR A 69 31.50 -15.86 -3.11
C THR A 69 31.07 -14.41 -3.30
N CYS A 70 32.01 -13.48 -3.11
CA CYS A 70 31.76 -12.07 -3.39
C CYS A 70 31.39 -11.83 -4.86
N GLU A 71 31.97 -12.60 -5.77
CA GLU A 71 31.68 -12.53 -7.21
C GLU A 71 30.24 -12.97 -7.50
N ASP A 72 29.79 -14.07 -6.89
CA ASP A 72 28.40 -14.52 -7.07
C ASP A 72 27.38 -13.48 -6.58
N LEU A 73 27.64 -12.88 -5.41
CA LEU A 73 26.78 -11.83 -4.85
C LEU A 73 26.81 -10.56 -5.70
N TYR A 74 27.98 -10.22 -6.24
CA TYR A 74 28.14 -9.08 -7.13
C TYR A 74 27.32 -9.27 -8.42
N ASP A 75 27.51 -10.41 -9.08
CA ASP A 75 26.85 -10.74 -10.35
C ASP A 75 25.32 -10.81 -10.17
N GLU A 76 24.84 -11.36 -9.06
CA GLU A 76 23.42 -11.40 -8.75
C GLU A 76 22.83 -9.99 -8.63
N ILE A 77 23.49 -9.10 -7.89
CA ILE A 77 23.02 -7.72 -7.69
C ILE A 77 23.05 -6.94 -9.00
N GLU A 78 24.15 -7.03 -9.76
CA GLU A 78 24.30 -6.32 -11.02
C GLU A 78 23.24 -6.78 -12.04
N ASN A 79 23.01 -8.08 -12.14
CA ASN A 79 21.97 -8.62 -13.02
C ASN A 79 20.57 -8.15 -12.61
N ASP A 80 20.26 -8.09 -11.31
CA ASP A 80 18.98 -7.56 -10.85
C ASP A 80 18.79 -6.08 -11.19
N ILE A 81 19.85 -5.28 -11.06
CA ILE A 81 19.84 -3.86 -11.44
C ILE A 81 19.61 -3.73 -12.95
N ASP A 82 20.31 -4.53 -13.75
CA ASP A 82 20.18 -4.55 -15.21
C ASP A 82 18.76 -4.92 -15.66
N ASN A 83 18.16 -5.90 -14.99
CA ASN A 83 16.78 -6.34 -15.24
C ASN A 83 15.75 -5.29 -14.82
N ALA A 84 16.08 -4.43 -13.85
CA ALA A 84 15.26 -3.31 -13.44
C ALA A 84 15.37 -2.09 -14.36
N ASN A 85 16.34 -2.08 -15.28
CA ASN A 85 16.54 -0.99 -16.25
C ASN A 85 15.67 -1.16 -17.49
N TYR A 86 14.38 -0.82 -17.34
CA TYR A 86 13.39 -0.77 -18.41
C TYR A 86 12.50 0.47 -18.29
N CYS A 87 11.93 0.94 -19.41
CA CYS A 87 10.99 2.06 -19.41
C CYS A 87 10.13 2.09 -20.68
N ASN A 88 8.98 2.78 -20.61
CA ASN A 88 8.19 3.13 -21.79
C ASN A 88 8.19 4.64 -22.04
N THR A 89 8.32 5.44 -20.97
CA THR A 89 8.32 6.90 -20.99
C THR A 89 9.41 7.45 -20.08
N ASP A 90 9.84 8.69 -20.31
CA ASP A 90 10.82 9.39 -19.45
C ASP A 90 10.42 9.39 -17.97
N THR A 91 9.11 9.44 -17.69
CA THR A 91 8.59 9.47 -16.32
C THR A 91 8.66 8.12 -15.62
N ASP A 92 9.04 7.06 -16.31
CA ASP A 92 9.22 5.73 -15.71
C ASP A 92 10.62 5.55 -15.15
N CYS A 93 11.55 6.47 -15.44
CA CYS A 93 12.94 6.35 -15.03
C CYS A 93 13.22 7.06 -13.71
N GLU A 94 13.91 6.35 -12.83
CA GLU A 94 14.40 6.85 -11.55
C GLU A 94 15.88 6.49 -11.37
N ILE A 95 16.56 7.21 -10.47
CA ILE A 95 17.97 7.04 -10.19
C ILE A 95 18.12 6.27 -8.87
N LEU A 96 18.72 5.09 -8.95
CA LEU A 96 19.15 4.33 -7.78
C LEU A 96 20.53 4.83 -7.34
N MET A 97 20.59 5.60 -6.26
CA MET A 97 21.84 6.16 -5.74
C MET A 97 22.58 5.14 -4.86
N LEU A 98 23.81 4.78 -5.25
CA LEU A 98 24.61 3.72 -4.61
C LEU A 98 25.90 4.20 -3.92
N GLY A 99 26.25 5.48 -4.08
CA GLY A 99 27.48 6.03 -3.53
C GLY A 99 27.75 5.73 -2.05
N GLY A 100 29.03 5.70 -1.67
CA GLY A 100 29.47 5.47 -0.29
C GLY A 100 29.80 4.00 -0.01
N TRP A 101 28.81 3.22 0.42
CA TRP A 101 29.04 1.82 0.81
C TRP A 101 28.89 0.81 -0.34
N TYR A 102 28.31 1.21 -1.46
CA TYR A 102 27.97 0.32 -2.58
C TYR A 102 28.62 0.77 -3.89
N VAL A 103 29.73 1.49 -3.77
CA VAL A 103 30.50 2.04 -4.88
C VAL A 103 31.07 0.98 -5.84
N ASP A 104 31.20 -0.26 -5.38
CA ASP A 104 31.63 -1.39 -6.21
C ASP A 104 30.66 -1.62 -7.37
N PHE A 105 29.38 -1.31 -7.16
CA PHE A 105 28.32 -1.32 -8.17
C PHE A 105 28.21 0.02 -8.91
N GLY A 106 29.20 0.89 -8.81
CA GLY A 106 29.13 2.26 -9.32
C GLY A 106 28.38 3.22 -8.39
N CYS A 107 28.27 4.48 -8.82
CA CYS A 107 27.73 5.56 -7.99
C CYS A 107 26.21 5.70 -8.04
N TYR A 108 25.65 5.36 -9.19
CA TYR A 108 24.22 5.39 -9.44
C TYR A 108 23.90 4.48 -10.61
N HIS A 109 22.66 4.00 -10.63
CA HIS A 109 22.06 3.30 -11.76
C HIS A 109 20.74 3.94 -12.14
N PHE A 110 20.31 3.70 -13.37
CA PHE A 110 18.99 4.09 -13.84
C PHE A 110 18.09 2.87 -13.89
N ILE A 111 16.96 2.95 -13.20
CA ILE A 111 16.00 1.85 -13.09
C ILE A 111 14.59 2.36 -13.34
N ASN A 112 13.65 1.43 -13.52
CA ASN A 112 12.25 1.77 -13.52
C ASN A 112 11.76 2.17 -12.12
N LYS A 113 10.99 3.25 -12.01
CA LYS A 113 10.40 3.75 -10.74
C LYS A 113 9.48 2.74 -10.04
N ASP A 114 8.90 1.80 -10.80
CA ASP A 114 7.96 0.81 -10.25
C ASP A 114 8.71 -0.38 -9.60
N VAL A 115 10.03 -0.41 -9.70
CA VAL A 115 10.88 -1.42 -9.05
C VAL A 115 11.14 -1.04 -7.59
N ASP A 116 10.99 -2.00 -6.69
CA ASP A 116 11.31 -1.83 -5.27
C ASP A 116 12.82 -1.65 -5.06
N GLN A 117 13.24 -0.42 -4.79
CA GLN A 117 14.65 -0.10 -4.51
C GLN A 117 15.19 -0.79 -3.25
N GLU A 118 14.31 -1.09 -2.28
CA GLU A 118 14.73 -1.69 -1.01
C GLU A 118 15.31 -3.10 -1.21
N GLN A 119 14.89 -3.81 -2.27
CA GLN A 119 15.45 -5.12 -2.58
C GLN A 119 16.96 -5.05 -2.89
N PHE A 120 17.41 -4.03 -3.62
CA PHE A 120 18.82 -3.85 -3.96
C PHE A 120 19.63 -3.55 -2.70
N PHE A 121 19.18 -2.59 -1.88
CA PHE A 121 19.88 -2.22 -0.66
C PHE A 121 19.99 -3.38 0.33
N ARG A 122 18.97 -4.27 0.40
CA ARG A 122 19.02 -5.49 1.21
C ARG A 122 20.11 -6.46 0.72
N LYS A 123 20.18 -6.73 -0.59
CA LYS A 123 21.22 -7.60 -1.15
C LYS A 123 22.62 -6.99 -1.02
N MET A 124 22.76 -5.70 -1.30
CA MET A 124 24.01 -4.97 -1.16
C MET A 124 24.49 -4.88 0.30
N SER A 125 23.58 -4.84 1.28
CA SER A 125 23.97 -4.91 2.69
C SER A 125 24.66 -6.23 3.03
N ILE A 126 24.18 -7.35 2.46
CA ILE A 126 24.79 -8.68 2.62
C ILE A 126 26.18 -8.71 1.96
N TYR A 127 26.28 -8.18 0.73
CA TYR A 127 27.55 -8.05 0.03
C TYR A 127 28.55 -7.19 0.81
N LYS A 128 28.13 -6.02 1.28
CA LYS A 128 28.94 -5.08 2.07
C LYS A 128 29.55 -5.73 3.30
N GLU A 129 28.77 -6.51 4.05
CA GLU A 129 29.26 -7.18 5.26
C GLU A 129 30.39 -8.18 4.98
N LYS A 130 30.45 -8.73 3.78
CA LYS A 130 31.41 -9.77 3.38
C LYS A 130 32.57 -9.25 2.51
N CYS A 131 32.31 -8.26 1.66
CA CYS A 131 33.10 -8.06 0.44
C CYS A 131 33.60 -6.63 0.22
N SER A 132 32.95 -5.60 0.77
CA SER A 132 33.18 -4.21 0.36
C SER A 132 33.80 -3.32 1.44
N GLN A 133 34.41 -2.21 1.00
CA GLN A 133 34.95 -1.14 1.83
C GLN A 133 34.29 0.20 1.44
N VAL A 134 34.19 1.14 2.37
CA VAL A 134 33.59 2.46 2.09
C VAL A 134 34.47 3.26 1.15
N ILE A 135 33.94 3.65 -0.01
CA ILE A 135 34.58 4.63 -0.89
C ILE A 135 33.54 5.67 -1.29
N ASN A 136 33.83 6.93 -1.03
CA ASN A 136 32.87 8.03 -1.14
C ASN A 136 33.24 9.03 -2.26
N GLU A 137 33.73 8.51 -3.37
CA GLU A 137 34.18 9.30 -4.53
C GLU A 137 33.14 9.28 -5.66
N CYS A 138 31.92 9.73 -5.37
CA CYS A 138 30.84 9.75 -6.35
C CYS A 138 30.53 11.14 -6.89
N ALA A 139 30.49 11.24 -8.22
CA ALA A 139 29.99 12.42 -8.92
C ALA A 139 28.45 12.50 -8.82
N PRO A 140 27.87 13.70 -8.89
CA PRO A 140 26.42 13.86 -8.99
C PRO A 140 25.85 13.11 -10.19
N SER A 141 24.69 12.49 -10.01
CA SER A 141 23.98 11.82 -11.10
C SER A 141 23.29 12.85 -12.02
N PRO A 142 23.36 12.70 -13.35
CA PRO A 142 22.52 13.46 -14.27
C PRO A 142 21.05 13.02 -14.19
N ASP A 143 20.14 13.82 -14.74
CA ASP A 143 18.74 13.43 -14.85
C ASP A 143 18.58 12.16 -15.70
N ALA A 144 17.51 11.39 -15.48
CA ALA A 144 17.20 10.21 -16.28
C ALA A 144 16.21 10.54 -17.43
N LYS A 145 16.30 9.78 -18.53
CA LYS A 145 15.31 9.75 -19.62
C LYS A 145 15.14 8.32 -20.13
N CYS A 146 14.06 8.07 -20.87
CA CYS A 146 13.83 6.78 -21.51
C CYS A 146 14.30 6.81 -22.96
N GLU A 147 15.23 5.93 -23.32
CA GLU A 147 15.74 5.77 -24.67
C GLU A 147 15.87 4.29 -25.01
N LEU A 148 15.33 3.87 -26.16
CA LEU A 148 15.32 2.47 -26.60
C LEU A 148 14.78 1.50 -25.53
N ASN A 149 13.72 1.91 -24.83
CA ASN A 149 13.08 1.18 -23.72
C ASN A 149 14.01 0.94 -22.50
N ARG A 150 15.09 1.70 -22.34
CA ARG A 150 15.97 1.68 -21.18
C ARG A 150 16.16 3.08 -20.62
N CYS A 151 16.38 3.16 -19.33
CA CYS A 151 16.68 4.40 -18.65
C CYS A 151 18.16 4.77 -18.84
N VAL A 152 18.40 5.99 -19.30
CA VAL A 152 19.73 6.51 -19.67
C VAL A 152 19.89 7.96 -19.19
N PRO A 153 21.12 8.50 -19.12
CA PRO A 153 21.34 9.88 -18.70
C PRO A 153 20.82 10.90 -19.72
N LYS A 154 20.14 11.93 -19.21
CA LYS A 154 19.63 13.08 -19.94
C LYS A 154 20.73 14.13 -20.04
N GLY A 155 21.59 14.02 -21.05
CA GLY A 155 22.66 15.00 -21.31
C GLY A 155 23.99 14.42 -21.78
N GLY A 156 24.11 13.10 -21.96
CA GLY A 156 25.26 12.51 -22.63
C GLY A 156 25.16 12.69 -24.13
N ASN A 157 25.92 13.63 -24.70
CA ASN A 157 26.29 13.53 -26.11
C ASN A 157 27.28 12.36 -26.23
N ASN A 158 26.97 11.37 -27.07
CA ASN A 158 27.93 10.34 -27.49
C ASN A 158 29.23 10.96 -28.02
#